data_AF-A0A7Z1S168-F1
#
_entry.id   AF-A0A7Z1S168-F1
#
_cell.length_a   1.000
_cell.length_b   1.000
_cell.length_c   1.000
_cell.angle_alpha   90.00
_cell.angle_beta   90.00
_cell.angle_gamma   90.00
#
_symmetry.space_group_name_H-M   'P 1'
#
loop_
_entity.id
_entity.type
_entity.pdbx_description
1 polymer ?
#
loop_
_entity_poly.entity_id
_entity_poly.type
_entity_poly.pdbx_seq_one_letter_code
_entity_poly.pdbx_strand_id
1 'polypeptide(L)' 'MSINSDNPFAQRCLPPKRLELPSAKKVSTQAKEAHQVKRRIEILEERCAWQREWGVTLDDEILQ' A
#
# COMPACT_ATOMS: atom_id res chain seq x y z
N MET A 1 33.39 12.86 -19.37
CA MET A 1 34.24 12.23 -18.35
C MET A 1 33.63 10.89 -17.99
N SER A 2 34.33 9.79 -18.25
CA SER A 2 33.84 8.42 -18.00
C SER A 2 33.85 8.16 -16.49
N ILE A 3 32.69 7.85 -15.92
CA ILE A 3 32.49 7.58 -14.48
C ILE A 3 32.91 6.15 -14.09
N ASN A 4 33.44 5.38 -15.04
CA ASN A 4 33.91 4.03 -14.79
C ASN A 4 35.32 4.11 -14.20
N SER A 5 35.41 4.49 -12.92
CA SER A 5 36.61 4.20 -12.15
C SER A 5 36.64 2.69 -11.92
N ASP A 6 37.64 2.01 -12.46
CA ASP A 6 37.93 0.58 -12.19
C ASP A 6 38.33 0.30 -10.73
N ASN A 7 38.11 1.27 -9.83
CA ASN A 7 38.36 1.15 -8.41
C ASN A 7 37.18 0.45 -7.71
N PRO A 8 37.37 -0.74 -7.11
CA PRO A 8 36.31 -1.48 -6.44
C PRO A 8 35.71 -0.72 -5.24
N PHE A 9 36.46 0.19 -4.61
CA PHE A 9 35.94 1.01 -3.52
C PHE A 9 34.97 2.09 -4.00
N ALA A 10 35.25 2.70 -5.16
CA ALA A 10 34.39 3.73 -5.71
C ALA A 10 33.00 3.19 -6.05
N GLN A 11 32.91 1.94 -6.53
CA GLN A 11 31.64 1.26 -6.81
C GLN A 11 30.79 1.00 -5.55
N ARG A 12 31.42 0.79 -4.38
CA ARG A 12 30.73 0.58 -3.10
C ARG A 12 30.15 1.87 -2.52
N CYS A 13 30.75 3.01 -2.86
CA CYS A 13 30.28 4.33 -2.43
C CYS A 13 29.21 4.92 -3.35
N LEU A 14 28.93 4.30 -4.51
CA LEU A 14 27.82 4.70 -5.36
C LEU A 14 26.50 4.37 -4.65
N PRO A 15 25.50 5.28 -4.70
CA PRO A 15 24.18 4.96 -4.19
C PRO A 15 23.68 3.70 -4.92
N PRO A 16 22.98 2.79 -4.20
CA PRO A 16 22.43 1.60 -4.83
C PRO A 16 21.64 2.03 -6.06
N LYS A 17 21.97 1.43 -7.22
CA LYS A 17 21.24 1.68 -8.47
C LYS A 17 19.76 1.50 -8.14
N ARG A 18 18.98 2.57 -8.26
CA ARG A 18 17.53 2.50 -8.14
C ARG A 18 17.10 1.52 -9.23
N LEU A 19 16.76 0.30 -8.83
CA LEU A 19 16.06 -0.61 -9.71
C LEU A 19 14.79 0.14 -10.06
N GLU A 20 14.69 0.58 -11.31
CA GLU A 20 13.47 1.13 -11.89
C GLU A 20 12.41 0.04 -11.69
N LEU A 21 11.65 0.16 -10.60
CA LEU A 21 10.52 -0.70 -10.36
C LEU A 21 9.63 -0.55 -11.59
N PRO A 22 9.20 -1.66 -12.22
CA PRO A 22 8.35 -1.57 -13.39
C PRO A 22 7.17 -0.67 -13.03
N SER A 23 6.89 0.30 -13.90
CA SER A 23 5.77 1.23 -13.76
C SER A 23 4.56 0.46 -13.25
N ALA A 24 4.01 0.90 -12.10
CA ALA A 24 2.93 0.21 -11.43
C ALA A 24 1.87 -0.18 -12.48
N LYS A 25 1.63 -1.49 -12.63
CA LYS A 25 0.69 -2.01 -13.63
C LYS A 25 -0.62 -1.24 -13.47
N LYS A 26 -1.14 -0.68 -14.57
CA LYS A 26 -2.42 0.03 -14.55
C LYS A 26 -3.50 -0.92 -14.07
N VAL A 27 -3.92 -0.76 -12.82
CA VAL A 27 -4.99 -1.56 -12.22
C VAL A 27 -6.29 -1.18 -12.92
N SER A 28 -7.07 -2.17 -13.37
CA SER A 28 -8.36 -1.94 -14.02
C SER A 28 -9.31 -1.20 -13.07
N THR A 29 -10.24 -0.43 -13.63
CA THR A 29 -11.28 0.26 -12.85
C THR A 29 -12.08 -0.73 -12.01
N GLN A 30 -12.46 -1.86 -12.63
CA GLN A 30 -13.15 -2.97 -11.95
C GLN A 30 -12.37 -3.50 -10.73
N ALA A 31 -11.05 -3.67 -10.84
CA ALA A 31 -10.24 -4.14 -9.72
C ALA A 31 -10.14 -3.11 -8.59
N LYS A 32 -10.17 -1.80 -8.92
CA LYS A 32 -10.23 -0.73 -7.91
C LYS A 32 -11.57 -0.72 -7.19
N GLU A 33 -12.66 -0.85 -7.92
CA GLU A 33 -14.03 -0.92 -7.36
C GLU A 33 -14.18 -2.15 -6.46
N ALA A 34 -13.75 -3.33 -6.92
CA ALA A 34 -13.76 -4.55 -6.13
C ALA A 34 -12.94 -4.41 -4.84
N HIS A 35 -11.77 -3.77 -4.91
CA HIS A 35 -10.95 -3.50 -3.73
C HIS A 35 -11.64 -2.54 -2.76
N GLN A 36 -12.30 -1.49 -3.25
CA GLN A 36 -13.04 -0.55 -2.40
C GLN A 36 -14.18 -1.24 -1.66
N VAL A 37 -14.95 -2.09 -2.35
CA VAL A 37 -16.02 -2.90 -1.73
C VAL A 37 -15.45 -3.82 -0.66
N LYS A 38 -14.38 -4.56 -0.98
CA LYS A 38 -13.72 -5.45 -0.02
C LYS A 38 -13.27 -4.70 1.23
N ARG A 39 -12.60 -3.57 1.05
CA ARG A 39 -12.14 -2.72 2.16
C ARG A 39 -13.29 -2.21 3.01
N ARG A 40 -14.42 -1.86 2.38
CA ARG A 40 -15.61 -1.41 3.10
C ARG A 40 -16.20 -2.52 3.97
N ILE A 41 -16.23 -3.76 3.46
CA ILE A 41 -16.68 -4.93 4.22
C ILE A 41 -15.76 -5.17 5.41
N GLU A 42 -14.43 -5.17 5.22
CA GLU A 42 -13.45 -5.39 6.30
C GLU A 42 -13.64 -4.39 7.45
N ILE A 43 -13.87 -3.11 7.14
CA ILE A 43 -14.13 -2.07 8.15
C ILE A 43 -15.43 -2.36 8.94
N LEU A 44 -16.48 -2.81 8.26
CA LEU A 44 -17.75 -3.14 8.91
C LEU A 44 -17.61 -4.39 9.78
N GLU A 45 -16.87 -5.41 9.32
CA GLU A 45 -16.60 -6.62 10.08
C GLU A 45 -15.78 -6.33 11.35
N GLU A 46 -14.74 -5.51 11.21
CA GLU A 46 -13.94 -5.05 12.35
C GLU A 46 -14.82 -4.32 13.38
N ARG A 47 -15.67 -3.38 12.94
CA ARG A 47 -16.62 -2.69 13.80
C ARG A 47 -17.58 -3.66 14.52
N CYS A 48 -18.16 -4.61 13.80
CA CYS A 48 -19.03 -5.63 14.37
C CYS A 48 -18.30 -6.47 15.42
N ALA A 49 -17.03 -6.80 15.19
CA ALA A 49 -16.20 -7.52 16.16
C ALA A 49 -15.97 -6.68 17.43
N TRP A 50 -15.60 -5.41 17.27
CA TRP A 50 -15.44 -4.46 18.39
C TRP A 50 -16.73 -4.29 19.20
N GLN A 51 -17.87 -4.14 18.54
CA GLN A 51 -19.17 -4.02 19.22
C GLN A 51 -19.53 -5.29 19.98
N ARG A 52 -19.27 -6.48 19.39
CA ARG A 52 -19.54 -7.76 20.05
C ARG A 52 -18.68 -7.98 21.29
N GLU A 53 -17.40 -7.63 21.21
CA GLU A 53 -16.44 -7.89 22.28
C GLU A 53 -16.48 -6.84 23.40
N TRP A 54 -16.73 -5.57 23.05
CA TRP A 54 -16.60 -4.45 23.99
C TRP A 54 -17.92 -3.68 24.23
N GLY A 55 -19.01 -4.04 23.56
CA GLY A 55 -20.34 -3.45 23.77
C GLY A 55 -20.47 -1.99 23.31
N VAL A 56 -19.53 -1.48 22.51
CA VAL A 56 -19.54 -0.09 22.03
C VAL A 56 -20.51 0.06 20.86
N THR A 57 -21.58 0.84 21.04
CA THR A 57 -22.44 1.30 19.94
C THR A 57 -21.74 2.44 19.20
N LEU A 58 -21.10 2.14 18.07
CA LEU A 58 -20.57 3.15 17.16
C LEU A 58 -21.69 3.57 16.21
N ASP A 59 -22.24 4.77 16.40
CA ASP A 59 -23.34 5.29 15.59
C ASP A 59 -23.05 5.28 14.08
N ASP A 60 -24.09 4.95 13.30
CA ASP A 60 -24.05 4.77 11.84
C ASP A 60 -23.85 6.09 11.05
N GLU A 61 -23.86 7.25 11.71
CA GLU A 61 -23.78 8.56 11.04
C GLU A 61 -22.41 8.87 10.40
N ILE A 62 -21.38 8.07 10.67
CA ILE A 62 -20.01 8.31 10.17
C ILE A 62 -19.81 7.76 8.73
N LEU A 63 -20.87 7.30 8.05
CA LEU A 63 -20.79 6.60 6.77
C LEU A 63 -21.32 7.39 5.56
N GLN A 64 -21.18 8.72 5.54
CA GLN A 64 -21.27 9.50 4.29
C GLN A 64 -19.97 9.44 3.48
#